data_AF-A0A1Q9MY43-F1
#
_entry.id   AF-A0A1Q9MY43-F1
#
_cell.length_a   1.000
_cell.length_b   1.000
_cell.length_c   1.000
_cell.angle_alpha   90.00
_cell.angle_beta   90.00
_cell.angle_gamma   90.00
#
_symmetry.space_group_name_H-M   'P 1'
#
loop_
_entity.id
_entity.type
_entity.pdbx_description
1 polymer ?
#
loop_
_entity_poly.entity_id
_entity_poly.type
_entity_poly.pdbx_seq_one_letter_code
_entity_poly.pdbx_strand_id
1 'polypeptide(L)' 'MRFLWERMKLVVEPSGVVPLAGVLSGKISTKGRKIGVILSGGNVDLDAFFGMMKEKINS' A
#
# COMPACT_ATOMS: atom_id res chain seq x y z
N MET A 1 0.52 2.08 0.21
CA MET A 1 0.27 1.97 -1.25
C MET A 1 1.52 2.32 -2.08
N ARG A 2 2.12 3.51 -1.93
CA ARG A 2 3.31 3.96 -2.70
C ARG A 2 4.39 2.90 -2.95
N PHE A 3 4.86 2.21 -1.91
CA PHE A 3 5.87 1.15 -2.06
C PHE A 3 5.45 0.05 -3.04
N LEU A 4 4.22 -0.43 -2.94
CA LEU A 4 3.69 -1.47 -3.84
C LEU A 4 3.57 -0.96 -5.28
N TRP A 5 3.15 0.29 -5.47
CA TRP A 5 3.03 0.89 -6.81
C TRP A 5 4.39 1.09 -7.46
N GLU A 6 5.35 1.69 -6.76
CA GLU A 6 6.67 2.02 -7.31
C GLU A 6 7.58 0.79 -7.46
N ARG A 7 7.55 -0.13 -6.49
CA ARG A 7 8.49 -1.26 -6.42
C ARG A 7 7.93 -2.52 -7.04
N MET A 8 6.65 -2.81 -6.82
CA MET A 8 6.01 -4.05 -7.26
C MET A 8 5.06 -3.87 -8.45
N LYS A 9 4.68 -2.63 -8.78
CA LYS A 9 3.83 -2.27 -9.94
C LYS A 9 2.43 -2.86 -9.81
N LEU A 10 1.97 -3.02 -8.56
CA LEU A 10 0.65 -3.54 -8.21
C LEU A 10 -0.25 -2.40 -7.76
N VAL A 11 -1.40 -2.25 -8.41
CA VAL A 11 -2.46 -1.35 -7.94
C VAL A 11 -3.21 -2.02 -6.79
N VAL A 12 -3.35 -1.31 -5.69
CA VAL A 12 -3.85 -1.82 -4.41
C VAL A 12 -4.59 -0.71 -3.69
N GLU A 13 -5.64 -1.08 -2.95
CA GLU A 13 -6.39 -0.16 -2.10
C GLU A 13 -5.78 -0.07 -0.69
N PRO A 14 -6.08 0.97 0.11
CA PRO A 14 -5.52 1.13 1.45
C PRO A 14 -5.85 -0.03 2.40
N SER A 15 -7.10 -0.52 2.39
CA SER A 15 -7.57 -1.63 3.22
C SER A 15 -6.87 -2.95 2.90
N GLY A 16 -6.62 -3.22 1.62
CA GLY A 16 -6.03 -4.47 1.14
C GLY A 16 -4.54 -4.66 1.47
N VAL A 17 -3.88 -3.64 2.01
CA VAL A 17 -2.42 -3.65 2.26
C VAL A 17 -2.03 -3.51 3.73
N VAL A 18 -3.01 -3.56 4.64
CA VAL A 18 -2.78 -3.48 6.10
C VAL A 18 -1.78 -4.52 6.61
N PRO A 19 -1.83 -5.81 6.19
CA PRO A 19 -0.85 -6.80 6.64
C PRO A 19 0.59 -6.44 6.25
N LEU A 20 0.81 -5.91 5.03
CA LEU A 20 2.12 -5.44 4.61
C LEU A 20 2.59 -4.25 5.43
N ALA A 21 1.70 -3.30 5.72
CA ALA A 21 2.02 -2.15 6.57
C ALA A 21 2.46 -2.58 7.97
N GLY A 22 1.82 -3.62 8.53
CA GLY A 22 2.23 -4.25 9.79
C GLY A 22 3.66 -4.79 9.72
N VAL A 23 4.00 -5.53 8.67
CA VAL A 23 5.37 -6.07 8.47
C VAL A 23 6.40 -4.94 8.32
N LEU A 24 6.11 -3.92 7.51
CA LEU A 24 7.02 -2.80 7.26
C LEU A 24 7.16 -1.83 8.45
N SER A 25 6.24 -1.86 9.41
CA SER A 25 6.30 -1.01 10.61
C SER A 25 7.50 -1.31 11.53
N GLY A 26 8.17 -2.44 11.34
CA GLY A 26 9.26 -2.90 12.20
C GLY A 26 8.80 -3.44 13.56
N LYS A 27 7.49 -3.39 13.86
CA LYS A 27 6.91 -3.87 15.13
C LYS A 27 6.72 -5.38 15.18
N ILE A 28 6.82 -6.05 14.04
CA ILE A 28 6.69 -7.51 13.92
C ILE A 28 8.08 -8.10 13.69
N SER A 29 8.48 -9.08 14.51
CA SER A 29 9.77 -9.77 14.33
C SER A 29 9.75 -10.68 13.10
N THR A 30 10.51 -10.29 12.08
CA THR A 30 10.59 -10.99 10.79
C THR A 30 12.00 -11.46 10.42
N LYS A 31 13.02 -11.14 11.24
CA LYS A 31 14.42 -11.49 10.95
C LYS A 31 14.61 -13.01 10.85
N GLY A 32 15.22 -13.45 9.75
CA GLY A 32 15.51 -14.86 9.50
C GLY A 32 14.28 -15.71 9.14
N ARG A 33 13.13 -15.09 8.85
CA ARG A 33 11.89 -15.80 8.52
C ARG A 33 11.48 -15.55 7.07
N LYS A 34 10.87 -16.55 6.43
CA LYS A 34 10.15 -16.38 5.17
C LYS A 34 8.73 -15.92 5.49
N ILE A 35 8.32 -14.77 4.97
CA ILE A 35 7.02 -14.16 5.27
C ILE A 35 6.19 -14.11 3.99
N GLY A 36 4.99 -14.69 4.04
CA GLY A 36 3.95 -14.51 3.03
C GLY A 36 2.99 -13.41 3.47
N VAL A 37 2.61 -12.53 2.53
CA VAL A 37 1.63 -11.46 2.77
C VAL A 37 0.54 -11.57 1.72
N ILE A 38 -0.72 -11.57 2.16
CA ILE A 38 -1.89 -11.56 1.27
C ILE A 38 -2.32 -10.11 1.06
N LEU A 39 -2.42 -9.71 -0.21
CA LEU A 39 -3.02 -8.44 -0.61
C LEU A 39 -4.46 -8.76 -1.01
N SER A 40 -5.44 -8.33 -0.21
CA SER A 40 -6.83 -8.80 -0.36
C SER A 40 -7.63 -8.06 -1.42
N GLY A 41 -7.19 -6.87 -1.84
CA GLY A 41 -7.96 -6.01 -2.74
C GLY A 41 -7.13 -4.93 -3.41
N GLY A 42 -7.60 -4.51 -4.58
CA GLY A 42 -7.03 -3.43 -5.38
C GLY A 42 -8.08 -2.61 -6.10
N ASN A 43 -9.31 -2.61 -5.60
CA ASN A 43 -10.41 -1.88 -6.20
C ASN A 43 -10.33 -0.41 -5.80
N VAL A 44 -9.46 0.33 -6.48
CA VAL A 44 -9.23 1.74 -6.23
C VAL A 44 -9.75 2.56 -7.40
N ASP A 45 -10.49 3.63 -7.08
CA ASP A 45 -10.78 4.67 -8.04
C ASP A 45 -9.56 5.59 -8.16
N LEU A 46 -8.90 5.53 -9.33
CA LEU A 46 -7.70 6.32 -9.61
C LEU A 46 -8.03 7.80 -9.85
N ASP A 47 -9.20 8.11 -10.42
CA ASP A 47 -9.60 9.49 -10.68
C ASP A 47 -9.82 10.23 -9.36
N ALA A 48 -10.51 9.58 -8.42
CA ALA A 48 -10.68 10.11 -7.06
C ALA A 48 -9.33 10.28 -6.34
N PHE A 49 -8.44 9.30 -6.42
CA PHE A 49 -7.11 9.37 -5.79
C PHE A 49 -6.26 10.52 -6.34
N PHE A 50 -6.14 10.64 -7.67
CA PHE A 50 -5.36 11.70 -8.29
C PHE A 50 -6.02 13.07 -8.16
N GLY A 51 -7.36 13.13 -8.09
CA GLY A 51 -8.10 14.34 -7.74
C GLY A 51 -7.69 14.88 -6.38
N MET A 52 -7.77 14.06 -5.33
CA MET A 52 -7.33 14.44 -3.98
C MET A 52 -5.85 14.84 -3.91
N MET A 53 -4.98 14.18 -4.67
CA MET A 53 -3.56 14.54 -4.74
C MET A 53 -3.34 15.92 -5.36
N LYS A 54 -4.07 16.26 -6.43
CA LYS A 54 -4.01 17.58 -7.06
C LYS A 54 -4.48 18.68 -6.10
N GLU A 55 -5.58 18.45 -5.38
CA GLU A 55 -6.08 19.41 -4.38
C GLU A 55 -5.04 19.69 -3.29
N LYS A 56 -4.38 18.66 -2.77
CA LYS A 56 -3.31 18.81 -1.76
C LYS A 56 -2.08 19.57 -2.27
N ILE A 57 -1.80 19.53 -3.57
CA ILE A 57 -0.66 20.25 -4.16
C ILE A 57 -0.98 21.76 -4.34
N ASN A 58 -2.25 22.09 -4.55
CA ASN A 58 -2.71 23.46 -4.81
C ASN A 58 -3.18 24.21 -3.55
N SER A 59 -3.22 23.54 -2.39
CA SER A 59 -3.47 24.13 -1.07
C SER A 59 -2.16 24.49 -0.37
#